data_AF-A0A952GZL0-F1
#
_entry.id   AF-A0A952GZL0-F1
#
_cell.length_a   1.000
_cell.length_b   1.000
_cell.length_c   1.000
_cell.angle_alpha   90.00
_cell.angle_beta   90.00
_cell.angle_gamma   90.00
#
_symmetry.space_group_name_H-M   'P 1'
#
loop_
_entity.id
_entity.type
_entity.pdbx_description
1 polymer ?
#
loop_
_entity_poly.entity_id
_entity_poly.type
_entity_poly.pdbx_seq_one_letter_code
_entity_poly.pdbx_strand_id
1 'polypeptide(L)'
;MIDIRPFAGLGHADHGWLDARHHFSFADYLDHNRMGWGAIRVWNDDTIAPKSGFPAHPHRDMEIVTFVRSGAVSHKDSLGNEGRTGA
;
A
#
# COMPACT_ATOMS: atom_id res chain seq x y z
N MET A 1 0.98 21.75 15.62
CA MET A 1 1.87 22.03 14.46
C MET A 1 1.37 21.17 13.31
N ILE A 2 1.29 21.73 12.10
CA ILE A 2 0.83 21.03 10.89
C ILE A 2 2.07 20.66 10.07
N ASP A 3 2.13 19.41 9.61
CA ASP A 3 3.17 18.89 8.72
C ASP A 3 2.53 18.59 7.35
N ILE A 4 3.08 19.14 6.27
CA ILE A 4 2.57 18.98 4.90
C ILE A 4 3.57 18.15 4.12
N ARG A 5 3.09 17.06 3.51
CA ARG A 5 3.92 16.13 2.73
C ARG A 5 3.43 16.11 1.28
N PRO A 6 4.11 16.80 0.37
CA PRO A 6 3.74 16.78 -1.04
C PRO A 6 3.93 15.37 -1.62
N PHE A 7 2.99 14.93 -2.45
CA PHE A 7 3.01 13.61 -3.09
C PHE A 7 4.33 13.31 -3.84
N ALA A 8 4.88 14.31 -4.54
CA ALA A 8 6.12 14.17 -5.28
C ALA A 8 7.35 13.91 -4.40
N GLY A 9 7.28 14.22 -3.10
CA GLY A 9 8.37 14.01 -2.12
C GLY A 9 8.21 12.75 -1.26
N LEU A 10 7.28 11.87 -1.61
CA LEU A 10 7.11 10.56 -0.97
C LEU A 10 8.13 9.56 -1.50
N GLY A 11 8.43 8.52 -0.71
CA GLY A 11 9.20 7.37 -1.19
C GLY A 11 8.54 6.78 -2.43
N HIS A 12 9.34 6.28 -3.38
CA HIS A 12 8.85 5.82 -4.67
C HIS A 12 9.54 4.50 -5.05
N ALA A 13 8.72 3.52 -5.45
CA ALA A 13 9.19 2.26 -6.01
C ALA A 13 8.39 1.96 -7.28
N ASP A 14 9.11 1.69 -8.37
CA ASP A 14 8.52 1.29 -9.65
C ASP A 14 9.08 -0.09 -10.03
N HIS A 15 8.19 -1.06 -10.10
CA HIS A 15 8.50 -2.45 -10.47
C HIS A 15 7.93 -2.82 -11.85
N GLY A 16 7.53 -1.83 -12.66
CA GLY A 16 6.89 -1.97 -13.96
C GLY A 16 5.41 -2.37 -13.88
N TRP A 17 5.05 -3.29 -12.99
CA TRP A 17 3.65 -3.68 -12.75
C TRP A 17 3.03 -2.98 -11.52
N LEU A 18 3.86 -2.41 -10.65
CA LEU A 18 3.47 -1.68 -9.45
C LEU A 18 4.26 -0.37 -9.42
N ASP A 19 3.54 0.76 -9.42
CA ASP A 19 4.06 2.08 -9.13
C ASP A 19 3.50 2.51 -7.76
N ALA A 20 4.37 2.53 -6.75
CA ALA A 20 4.00 2.71 -5.35
C ALA A 20 4.63 3.96 -4.75
N ARG A 21 3.83 4.73 -4.00
CA ARG A 21 4.29 5.89 -3.20
C ARG A 21 4.11 5.65 -1.72
N HIS A 22 5.15 5.87 -0.93
CA HIS A 22 5.20 5.54 0.49
C HIS A 22 5.21 6.81 1.37
N HIS A 23 4.19 6.95 2.23
CA HIS A 23 4.14 8.04 3.22
C HIS A 23 5.05 7.79 4.44
N PHE A 24 5.30 6.53 4.74
CA PHE A 24 6.16 6.06 5.84
C PHE A 24 7.15 5.03 5.30
N SER A 25 8.21 4.78 6.06
CA SER A 25 9.21 3.76 5.77
C SER A 25 8.56 2.40 5.57
N PHE A 26 8.83 1.77 4.43
CA PHE A 26 8.24 0.50 4.03
C PHE A 26 9.11 -0.19 2.98
N ALA A 27 9.22 -1.51 3.06
CA ALA A 27 10.13 -2.31 2.22
C ALA A 27 11.56 -1.71 2.23
N ASP A 28 12.13 -1.43 1.06
CA ASP A 28 13.49 -0.88 0.93
C ASP A 28 13.53 0.66 1.10
N TYR A 29 12.38 1.34 1.17
CA TYR A 29 12.33 2.78 1.46
C TYR A 29 12.43 3.03 2.97
N LEU A 30 13.50 3.74 3.38
CA LEU A 30 13.76 4.11 4.77
C LEU A 30 13.93 5.62 4.93
N ASP A 31 13.10 6.20 5.79
CA ASP A 31 13.24 7.53 6.36
C ASP A 31 12.93 7.45 7.86
N HIS A 32 13.96 7.61 8.69
CA HIS A 32 13.85 7.52 10.16
C HIS A 32 12.89 8.56 10.77
N ASN A 33 12.61 9.65 10.07
CA ASN A 33 11.64 10.66 10.51
C ASN A 33 10.20 10.31 10.09
N ARG A 34 10.02 9.26 9.28
CA ARG A 34 8.72 8.83 8.74
C ARG A 34 8.46 7.35 9.06
N MET A 35 8.51 6.97 10.33
CA MET A 35 8.24 5.57 10.73
C MET A 35 6.75 5.24 10.95
N GLY A 36 5.90 6.26 11.07
CA GLY A 36 4.47 6.11 11.30
C GLY A 36 3.85 7.38 11.89
N TRP A 37 2.54 7.36 12.12
CA TRP A 37 1.81 8.41 12.82
C TRP A 37 0.69 7.82 13.67
N GLY A 38 0.84 7.92 15.00
CA GLY A 38 -0.05 7.22 15.93
C GLY A 38 -0.04 5.71 15.67
N ALA A 39 -1.21 5.14 15.40
CA ALA A 39 -1.36 3.72 15.03
C ALA A 39 -1.06 3.44 13.55
N ILE A 40 -1.03 4.45 12.68
CA ILE A 40 -0.79 4.26 11.25
C ILE A 40 0.69 3.95 11.03
N ARG A 41 0.99 2.77 10.49
CA ARG A 41 2.35 2.31 10.22
C ARG A 41 2.72 2.36 8.74
N VAL A 42 1.77 2.08 7.87
CA VAL A 42 1.96 2.07 6.41
C VAL A 42 0.81 2.83 5.78
N TRP A 43 1.12 3.69 4.82
CA TRP A 43 0.15 4.29 3.92
C TRP A 43 0.81 4.41 2.55
N ASN A 44 0.38 3.51 1.67
CA ASN A 44 0.82 3.46 0.29
C ASN A 44 -0.26 4.01 -0.65
N ASP A 45 0.19 4.65 -1.72
CA ASP A 45 -0.62 4.98 -2.88
C ASP A 45 -0.08 4.17 -4.06
N ASP A 46 -0.84 3.16 -4.46
CA ASP A 46 -0.39 2.12 -5.39
C ASP A 46 -1.20 2.18 -6.70
N THR A 47 -0.47 2.21 -7.82
CA THR A 47 -1.02 1.96 -9.15
C THR A 47 -0.56 0.58 -9.62
N ILE A 48 -1.50 -0.32 -9.87
CA ILE A 48 -1.24 -1.72 -10.22
C ILE A 48 -1.66 -1.96 -11.67
N ALA A 49 -0.76 -2.54 -12.47
CA ALA A 49 -1.01 -2.86 -13.87
C ALA A 49 -2.16 -3.89 -14.01
N PRO A 50 -2.95 -3.84 -15.10
CA PRO A 50 -4.04 -4.79 -15.31
C PRO A 50 -3.56 -6.25 -15.29
N LYS A 51 -4.36 -7.13 -14.68
CA LYS A 51 -4.09 -8.59 -14.59
C LYS A 51 -2.76 -8.95 -13.91
N SER A 52 -2.23 -8.04 -13.10
CA SER A 52 -1.10 -8.27 -12.20
C SER A 52 -1.55 -8.17 -10.74
N GLY A 53 -0.64 -8.43 -9.80
CA GLY A 53 -0.92 -8.36 -8.38
C GLY A 53 0.17 -8.99 -7.55
N PHE A 54 0.00 -8.92 -6.24
CA PHE A 54 0.94 -9.51 -5.29
C PHE A 54 0.75 -11.04 -5.22
N PRO A 55 1.84 -11.82 -5.16
CA PRO A 55 1.73 -13.24 -4.83
C PRO A 55 1.21 -13.40 -3.39
N ALA A 56 0.67 -14.58 -3.07
CA ALA A 56 0.22 -14.87 -1.72
C ALA A 56 1.38 -14.69 -0.71
N HIS A 57 1.14 -13.93 0.36
CA HIS A 57 2.12 -13.66 1.41
C HIS A 57 1.42 -13.54 2.77
N PRO A 58 2.11 -13.89 3.88
CA PRO A 58 1.51 -13.84 5.21
C PRO A 58 1.53 -12.43 5.81
N HIS A 59 0.51 -12.13 6.59
CA HIS A 59 0.51 -11.02 7.55
C HIS A 59 0.24 -11.54 8.96
N ARG A 60 0.64 -10.77 9.97
CA ARG A 60 0.44 -11.07 11.38
C ARG A 60 0.26 -9.76 12.15
N ASP A 61 -0.69 -9.75 13.09
CA ASP A 61 -0.91 -8.67 14.05
C ASP A 61 -1.03 -7.26 13.42
N MET A 62 -1.70 -7.17 12.25
CA MET A 62 -1.92 -5.94 11.50
C MET A 62 -3.34 -5.89 10.94
N GLU A 63 -4.00 -4.75 11.08
CA GLU A 63 -5.21 -4.45 10.31
C GLU A 63 -4.82 -3.76 9.00
N ILE A 64 -5.38 -4.24 7.88
CA ILE A 64 -5.09 -3.74 6.54
C ILE A 64 -6.39 -3.23 5.94
N VAL A 65 -6.38 -1.97 5.50
CA VAL A 65 -7.51 -1.34 4.82
C VAL A 65 -7.10 -0.99 3.39
N THR A 66 -7.86 -1.48 2.42
CA THR A 66 -7.68 -1.14 1.01
C THR A 66 -8.83 -0.23 0.56
N PHE A 67 -8.50 0.92 -0.01
CA PHE A 67 -9.46 1.84 -0.61
C PHE A 67 -9.20 1.97 -2.11
N VAL A 68 -10.13 1.46 -2.93
CA VAL A 68 -9.99 1.47 -4.39
C VAL A 68 -10.46 2.82 -4.93
N ARG A 69 -9.56 3.57 -5.56
CA ARG A 69 -9.89 4.89 -6.16
C ARG A 69 -10.34 4.81 -7.62
N SER A 70 -9.85 3.81 -8.35
CA SER A 70 -10.15 3.58 -9.76
C SER A 70 -9.94 2.10 -10.10
N GLY A 71 -10.72 1.56 -11.02
CA GLY A 71 -10.66 0.16 -11.41
C GLY A 71 -11.25 -0.78 -10.34
N ALA A 72 -10.59 -1.92 -10.12
CA ALA A 72 -11.01 -2.90 -9.12
C ALA A 72 -9.85 -3.81 -8.71
N VAL A 73 -9.93 -4.35 -7.49
CA VAL A 73 -9.00 -5.35 -6.95
C VAL A 73 -9.76 -6.62 -6.59
N SER A 74 -9.16 -7.78 -6.85
CA SER A 74 -9.63 -9.07 -6.34
C SER A 74 -8.74 -9.49 -5.17
N HIS A 75 -9.34 -10.04 -4.13
CA HIS A 75 -8.65 -10.53 -2.94
C HIS A 75 -8.97 -12.02 -2.72
N LYS A 76 -7.96 -12.78 -2.29
CA LYS A 76 -8.07 -14.16 -1.81
C LYS A 76 -7.17 -14.31 -0.59
N ASP A 77 -7.64 -15.01 0.46
CA ASP A 77 -6.84 -15.25 1.67
C ASP A 77 -6.72 -16.74 2.06
N SER A 78 -5.95 -16.99 3.12
CA SER A 78 -5.66 -18.31 3.66
C SER A 78 -6.84 -18.98 4.36
N LEU A 79 -7.92 -18.25 4.64
CA LEU A 79 -9.16 -18.80 5.20
C LEU A 79 -10.16 -19.18 4.10
N GLY A 80 -9.80 -19.00 2.83
CA GLY A 80 -10.63 -19.30 1.68
C GLY A 80 -11.63 -18.20 1.33
N ASN A 81 -11.51 -16.99 1.90
CA ASN A 81 -12.34 -15.88 1.48
C ASN A 81 -11.88 -15.39 0.10
N GLU A 82 -12.85 -15.06 -0.77
CA GLU A 82 -12.60 -14.43 -2.06
C GLU A 82 -13.54 -13.23 -2.25
N GLY A 83 -13.04 -12.15 -2.86
CA GLY A 83 -13.86 -10.96 -3.11
C GLY A 83 -13.30 -10.08 -4.21
N ARG A 84 -14.15 -9.24 -4.79
CA ARG A 84 -13.75 -8.20 -5.75
C ARG A 84 -14.34 -6.86 -5.31
N THR A 85 -13.46 -5.87 -5.09
CA THR A 85 -13.82 -4.52 -4.69
C THR A 85 -13.54 -3.55 -5.84
N GLY A 86 -14.55 -2.80 -6.27
CA GLY A 86 -14.42 -1.72 -7.26
C GLY A 86 -14.32 -0.35 -6.59
N ALA A 87 -14.01 0.67 -7.40
CA ALA A 87 -14.18 2.08 -7.03
C ALA A 87 -15.67 2.49 -6.97
#